data_AF-A0A9P9N0G8-F1
#
_entry.id   AF-A0A9P9N0G8-F1
#
_cell.length_a   1.000
_cell.length_b   1.000
_cell.length_c   1.000
_cell.angle_alpha   90.00
_cell.angle_beta   90.00
_cell.angle_gamma   90.00
#
_symmetry.space_group_name_H-M   'P 1'
#
loop_
_entity.id
_entity.type
_entity.pdbx_description
1 polymer ?
#
loop_
_entity_poly.entity_id
_entity_poly.type
_entity_poly.pdbx_seq_one_letter_code
_entity_poly.pdbx_strand_id
1 'polypeptide(L)'
;MAQRSQLQVVTYHWSEADNSLTRASTGKRNEQVYSASAAAFISTGALIRLPLEVIHNVLGYLDISTIESVRCLSRNCRLIVDLFPPYRDLTTFAGSVLRVLHATHLTSTYCIGQLYTVLTNDRCVCCEAFGPYLSLITSERCCFSCLHDSKMAPTTLSTAASTFGLSKNEMEKRIPVVTTVPGIYTIKRTERRRRLKVVSVRKALALALEKRTKTQPGGEDHTILNQNAKALLRHPNDPLPFMVSTPIPYLNTRNRHTESGVWCRGCELVWYRSSSHRWSSDCFKRVLDTAYLEEEYLRHFEECEAAREIWGLFVREGKGMEHLHRGRHREWASRIVER
;
A
#
# COMPACT_ATOMS: atom_id res chain seq x y z
N MET A 1 20.11 -20.63 -11.57
CA MET A 1 21.07 -20.04 -10.61
C MET A 1 21.57 -18.67 -11.07
N ALA A 2 22.01 -18.50 -12.32
CA ALA A 2 22.54 -17.24 -12.84
C ALA A 2 21.59 -16.02 -12.75
N GLN A 3 20.30 -16.17 -13.07
CA GLN A 3 19.31 -15.08 -12.99
C GLN A 3 19.07 -14.59 -11.56
N ARG A 4 19.09 -15.49 -10.56
CA ARG A 4 18.90 -15.11 -9.15
C ARG A 4 20.10 -14.34 -8.61
N SER A 5 21.32 -14.75 -8.97
CA SER A 5 22.53 -13.99 -8.64
C SER A 5 22.57 -12.63 -9.33
N GLN A 6 22.07 -12.56 -10.57
CA GLN A 6 21.93 -11.30 -11.31
C GLN A 6 21.00 -10.33 -10.59
N LEU A 7 19.77 -10.75 -10.29
CA LEU A 7 18.80 -9.94 -9.54
C LEU A 7 19.40 -9.41 -8.24
N GLN A 8 20.07 -10.25 -7.44
CA GLN A 8 20.67 -9.82 -6.17
C GLN A 8 21.74 -8.72 -6.32
N VAL A 9 22.48 -8.71 -7.43
CA VAL A 9 23.58 -7.76 -7.65
C VAL A 9 23.08 -6.42 -8.17
N VAL A 10 22.12 -6.43 -9.09
CA VAL A 10 21.69 -5.22 -9.82
C VAL A 10 20.38 -4.62 -9.32
N THR A 11 19.70 -5.28 -8.39
CA THR A 11 18.50 -4.76 -7.74
C THR A 11 18.68 -4.49 -6.26
N TYR A 12 17.73 -3.79 -5.68
CA TYR A 12 17.60 -3.62 -4.24
C TYR A 12 16.12 -3.54 -3.83
N HIS A 13 15.86 -3.76 -2.55
CA HIS A 13 14.56 -3.49 -1.93
C HIS A 13 14.57 -2.10 -1.28
N TRP A 14 13.62 -1.24 -1.63
CA TRP A 14 13.62 0.15 -1.16
C TRP A 14 13.05 0.31 0.26
N SER A 15 13.84 -0.13 1.23
CA SER A 15 13.44 -0.18 2.64
C SER A 15 13.14 1.20 3.23
N GLU A 16 13.77 2.26 2.72
CA GLU A 16 13.50 3.64 3.14
C GLU A 16 12.09 4.10 2.78
N ALA A 17 11.61 3.75 1.58
CA ALA A 17 10.24 4.03 1.17
C ALA A 17 9.24 3.27 2.05
N ASP A 18 9.46 2.00 2.33
CA ASP A 18 8.60 1.22 3.24
C ASP A 18 8.55 1.83 4.65
N ASN A 19 9.69 2.29 5.16
CA ASN A 19 9.80 2.93 6.46
C ASN A 19 9.16 4.33 6.51
N SER A 20 8.92 4.94 5.35
CA SER A 20 8.29 6.25 5.25
C SER A 20 6.76 6.22 5.35
N LEU A 21 6.16 5.02 5.31
CA LEU A 21 4.72 4.77 5.26
C LEU A 21 4.16 4.29 6.60
N THR A 22 2.83 4.17 6.69
CA THR A 22 2.17 3.67 7.90
C THR A 22 2.52 2.22 8.16
N ARG A 23 3.04 1.97 9.36
CA ARG A 23 3.37 0.64 9.87
C ARG A 23 2.74 0.47 11.25
N ALA A 24 2.14 -0.69 11.47
CA ALA A 24 1.70 -1.07 12.81
C ALA A 24 2.88 -1.68 13.57
N SER A 25 3.03 -1.34 14.85
CA SER A 25 4.00 -1.98 15.72
C SER A 25 3.76 -3.50 15.75
N THR A 26 4.84 -4.28 15.76
CA THR A 26 4.78 -5.71 16.06
C THR A 26 4.53 -5.87 17.55
N GLY A 27 3.32 -5.54 18.02
CA GLY A 27 2.86 -6.03 19.30
C GLY A 27 2.88 -7.55 19.27
N LYS A 28 3.42 -8.20 20.31
CA LYS A 28 3.40 -9.66 20.46
C LYS A 28 1.96 -10.14 20.25
N ARG A 29 1.65 -10.74 19.10
CA ARG A 29 0.46 -11.58 19.01
C ARG A 29 0.73 -12.77 19.92
N ASN A 30 -0.15 -13.01 20.88
CA ASN A 30 -0.32 -14.35 21.41
C ASN A 30 -0.78 -15.22 20.23
N GLU A 31 0.17 -15.85 19.55
CA GLU A 31 -0.11 -17.05 18.76
C GLU A 31 -0.56 -18.12 19.74
N GLN A 32 -1.86 -18.13 20.04
CA GLN A 32 -2.48 -19.31 20.61
C GLN A 32 -2.56 -20.36 19.49
N VAL A 33 -1.46 -21.08 19.32
CA VAL A 33 -1.42 -22.35 18.58
C VAL A 33 -2.25 -23.34 19.39
N TYR A 34 -3.53 -23.47 19.06
CA TYR A 34 -4.35 -24.56 19.56
C TYR A 34 -4.21 -25.74 18.61
N SER A 35 -3.51 -26.77 19.09
CA SER A 35 -3.50 -28.12 18.52
C SER A 35 -4.94 -28.61 18.34
N ALA A 36 -5.28 -29.03 17.12
CA ALA A 36 -6.57 -29.64 16.82
C ALA A 36 -6.65 -31.02 17.48
N SER A 37 -7.41 -31.11 18.57
CA SER A 37 -7.87 -32.39 19.12
C SER A 37 -9.10 -32.84 18.32
N ALA A 38 -8.96 -33.99 17.66
CA ALA A 38 -10.02 -34.67 16.94
C ALA A 38 -11.09 -35.23 17.88
N ALA A 39 -12.31 -35.29 17.36
CA ALA A 39 -13.52 -35.91 17.91
C ALA A 39 -14.27 -35.14 19.02
N ALA A 40 -15.27 -34.36 18.59
CA ALA A 40 -16.54 -34.25 19.30
C ALA A 40 -17.63 -34.01 18.25
N PHE A 41 -18.67 -34.85 18.27
CA PHE A 41 -19.75 -34.85 17.29
C PHE A 41 -20.44 -33.48 17.19
N ILE A 42 -20.78 -33.16 15.95
CA ILE A 42 -21.08 -31.86 15.40
C ILE A 42 -22.50 -31.45 15.79
N SER A 43 -22.68 -30.34 16.52
CA SER A 43 -23.94 -29.60 16.42
C SER A 43 -23.94 -28.91 15.06
N THR A 44 -24.62 -29.53 14.09
CA THR A 44 -24.71 -29.06 12.71
C THR A 44 -25.59 -27.81 12.70
N GLY A 45 -24.98 -26.64 12.87
CA GLY A 45 -25.63 -25.36 12.65
C GLY A 45 -26.16 -25.24 11.22
N ALA A 46 -27.22 -24.46 11.01
CA ALA A 46 -27.90 -24.32 9.73
C ALA A 46 -26.98 -23.90 8.56
N LEU A 47 -25.85 -23.24 8.84
CA LEU A 47 -24.84 -22.83 7.85
C LEU A 47 -24.23 -24.02 7.07
N ILE A 48 -24.13 -25.21 7.67
CA ILE A 48 -23.56 -26.40 7.01
C ILE A 48 -24.50 -26.96 5.93
N ARG A 49 -25.77 -26.53 5.91
CA ARG A 49 -26.71 -26.93 4.86
C ARG A 49 -26.50 -26.19 3.53
N LEU A 50 -25.68 -25.14 3.53
CA LEU A 50 -25.35 -24.39 2.32
C LEU A 50 -24.16 -25.06 1.59
N PRO A 51 -24.15 -25.08 0.25
CA PRO A 51 -22.97 -25.45 -0.52
C PRO A 51 -21.76 -24.59 -0.14
N LEU A 52 -20.57 -25.19 -0.17
CA LEU A 52 -19.33 -24.53 0.25
C LEU A 52 -19.05 -23.25 -0.55
N GLU A 53 -19.40 -23.24 -1.83
CA GLU A 53 -19.27 -22.11 -2.74
C GLU A 53 -20.11 -20.93 -2.27
N VAL A 54 -21.34 -21.18 -1.80
CA VAL A 54 -22.23 -20.14 -1.26
C VAL A 54 -21.65 -19.58 0.02
N ILE A 55 -21.13 -20.44 0.90
CA ILE A 55 -20.48 -20.01 2.15
C ILE A 55 -19.26 -19.14 1.82
N HIS A 56 -18.38 -19.58 0.92
CA HIS A 56 -17.20 -18.82 0.51
C HIS A 56 -17.56 -17.47 -0.13
N ASN A 57 -18.61 -17.41 -0.95
CA ASN A 57 -19.11 -16.16 -1.49
C ASN A 57 -19.55 -15.21 -0.37
N VAL A 58 -20.33 -15.69 0.60
CA VAL A 58 -20.74 -14.88 1.77
C VAL A 58 -19.53 -14.39 2.54
N LEU A 59 -18.57 -15.27 2.86
CA LEU A 59 -17.34 -14.90 3.57
C LEU A 59 -16.51 -13.85 2.81
N GLY A 60 -16.53 -13.88 1.48
CA GLY A 60 -15.89 -12.87 0.63
C GLY A 60 -16.48 -11.46 0.80
N TYR A 61 -17.76 -11.35 1.14
CA TYR A 61 -18.44 -10.06 1.36
C TYR A 61 -18.33 -9.55 2.80
N LEU A 62 -17.85 -10.36 3.75
CA LEU A 62 -17.67 -9.92 5.13
C LEU A 62 -16.45 -9.02 5.26
N ASP A 63 -16.52 -8.03 6.16
CA ASP A 63 -15.36 -7.26 6.60
C ASP A 63 -14.49 -8.03 7.62
N ILE A 64 -13.33 -7.47 7.96
CA ILE A 64 -12.38 -8.11 8.89
C ILE A 64 -13.01 -8.34 10.26
N SER A 65 -13.70 -7.33 10.80
CA SER A 65 -14.32 -7.43 12.13
C SER A 65 -15.39 -8.52 12.17
N THR A 66 -16.18 -8.62 11.10
CA THR A 66 -17.31 -9.54 10.98
C THR A 66 -16.81 -10.96 10.78
N ILE A 67 -15.83 -11.19 9.90
CA ILE A 67 -15.29 -12.55 9.69
C ILE A 67 -14.55 -13.07 10.92
N GLU A 68 -13.84 -12.22 11.66
CA GLU A 68 -13.21 -12.58 12.93
C GLU A 68 -14.25 -12.93 14.00
N SER A 69 -15.39 -12.24 14.00
CA SER A 69 -16.52 -12.59 14.87
C SER A 69 -17.11 -13.95 14.48
N VAL A 70 -17.34 -14.20 13.18
CA VAL A 70 -17.83 -15.49 12.66
C VAL A 70 -16.89 -16.63 13.06
N ARG A 71 -15.58 -16.43 12.94
CA ARG A 71 -14.54 -17.39 13.34
C ARG A 71 -14.63 -17.79 14.81
N CYS A 72 -15.17 -16.92 15.67
CA CYS A 72 -15.32 -17.16 17.11
C CYS A 72 -16.64 -17.82 17.52
N LEU A 73 -17.62 -17.97 16.61
CA LEU A 73 -18.96 -18.48 16.96
C LEU A 73 -18.98 -19.97 17.30
N SER A 74 -18.20 -20.79 16.60
CA SER A 74 -18.12 -22.24 16.82
C SER A 74 -16.83 -22.83 16.25
N ARG A 75 -16.49 -24.07 16.64
CA ARG A 75 -15.36 -24.80 16.06
C ARG A 75 -15.50 -24.98 14.54
N ASN A 76 -16.72 -25.21 14.05
CA ASN A 76 -16.97 -25.38 12.61
C ASN A 76 -16.80 -24.06 11.85
N CYS A 77 -17.34 -22.95 12.38
CA CYS A 77 -17.15 -21.64 11.77
C CYS A 77 -15.66 -21.27 11.72
N ARG A 78 -14.91 -21.58 12.78
CA ARG A 78 -13.44 -21.42 12.78
C ARG A 78 -12.78 -22.20 11.65
N LEU A 79 -13.08 -23.49 11.52
CA LEU A 79 -12.51 -24.34 10.46
C LEU A 79 -12.85 -23.81 9.06
N ILE A 80 -14.11 -23.45 8.82
CA ILE A 80 -14.55 -22.91 7.53
C ILE A 80 -13.80 -21.61 7.20
N VAL A 81 -13.72 -20.67 8.15
CA VAL A 81 -13.01 -19.40 7.95
C VAL A 81 -11.50 -19.62 7.76
N ASP A 82 -10.89 -20.53 8.52
CA ASP A 82 -9.45 -20.82 8.42
C ASP A 82 -9.08 -21.53 7.11
N LEU A 83 -10.01 -22.30 6.54
CA LEU A 83 -9.86 -22.95 5.23
C LEU A 83 -10.25 -22.05 4.06
N PHE A 84 -10.95 -20.94 4.29
CA PHE A 84 -11.33 -19.99 3.25
C PHE A 84 -10.08 -19.30 2.66
N PRO A 85 -9.71 -19.58 1.39
CA PRO A 85 -8.40 -19.18 0.86
C PRO A 85 -8.10 -17.67 0.93
N PRO A 86 -9.04 -16.77 0.61
CA PRO A 86 -8.84 -15.32 0.74
C PRO A 86 -8.43 -14.88 2.15
N TYR A 87 -9.11 -15.37 3.19
CA TYR A 87 -8.79 -15.02 4.58
C TYR A 87 -7.47 -15.64 5.03
N ARG A 88 -7.24 -16.91 4.71
CA ARG A 88 -5.99 -17.62 5.00
C ARG A 88 -4.78 -16.92 4.37
N ASP A 89 -4.88 -16.54 3.10
CA ASP A 89 -3.77 -15.93 2.38
C ASP A 89 -3.50 -14.50 2.87
N LEU A 90 -4.54 -13.71 3.18
CA LEU A 90 -4.38 -12.40 3.81
C LEU A 90 -3.70 -12.49 5.18
N THR A 91 -4.10 -13.45 6.01
CA THR A 91 -3.50 -13.64 7.35
C THR A 91 -2.05 -14.15 7.26
N THR A 92 -1.74 -14.96 6.25
CA THR A 92 -0.40 -15.53 6.02
C THR A 92 0.57 -14.50 5.42
N PHE A 93 0.16 -13.81 4.35
CA PHE A 93 1.07 -12.99 3.54
C PHE A 93 0.92 -11.49 3.77
N ALA A 94 -0.25 -11.02 4.21
CA ALA A 94 -0.54 -9.60 4.41
C ALA A 94 -0.83 -9.25 5.88
N GLY A 95 -0.29 -10.02 6.83
CA GLY A 95 -0.54 -9.82 8.27
C GLY A 95 -0.13 -8.43 8.78
N SER A 96 0.89 -7.80 8.18
CA SER A 96 1.27 -6.40 8.47
C SER A 96 0.16 -5.42 8.08
N VAL A 97 -0.45 -5.60 6.90
CA VAL A 97 -1.55 -4.79 6.40
C VAL A 97 -2.76 -4.92 7.31
N LEU A 98 -3.13 -6.14 7.72
CA LEU A 98 -4.23 -6.36 8.66
C LEU A 98 -4.02 -5.62 9.99
N ARG A 99 -2.78 -5.57 10.51
CA ARG A 99 -2.46 -4.78 11.71
C ARG A 99 -2.60 -3.28 11.47
N VAL A 100 -2.21 -2.80 10.30
CA VAL A 100 -2.39 -1.39 9.92
C VAL A 100 -3.88 -1.04 9.81
N LEU A 101 -4.70 -1.89 9.20
CA LEU A 101 -6.15 -1.69 9.11
C LEU A 101 -6.79 -1.63 10.51
N HIS A 102 -6.36 -2.47 11.45
CA HIS A 102 -6.76 -2.37 12.86
C HIS A 102 -6.33 -1.04 13.49
N ALA A 103 -5.05 -0.68 13.38
CA ALA A 103 -4.49 0.53 13.99
C ALA A 103 -5.07 1.83 13.43
N THR A 104 -5.66 1.76 12.22
CA THR A 104 -6.26 2.89 11.50
C THR A 104 -7.79 2.89 11.49
N HIS A 105 -8.41 1.94 12.21
CA HIS A 105 -9.87 1.80 12.35
C HIS A 105 -10.62 1.51 11.05
N LEU A 106 -10.06 0.67 10.18
CA LEU A 106 -10.63 0.29 8.87
C LEU A 106 -11.13 -1.16 8.80
N THR A 107 -11.24 -1.85 9.93
CA THR A 107 -11.61 -3.28 9.98
C THR A 107 -13.04 -3.56 9.51
N SER A 108 -13.92 -2.57 9.59
CA SER A 108 -15.33 -2.66 9.13
C SER A 108 -15.58 -1.92 7.81
N THR A 109 -14.51 -1.58 7.06
CA THR A 109 -14.61 -0.73 5.87
C THR A 109 -14.53 -1.52 4.57
N TYR A 110 -13.68 -2.54 4.52
CA TYR A 110 -13.41 -3.32 3.30
C TYR A 110 -13.70 -4.78 3.54
N CYS A 111 -14.33 -5.42 2.55
CA CYS A 111 -14.57 -6.86 2.60
C CYS A 111 -13.31 -7.67 2.29
N ILE A 112 -13.30 -8.93 2.73
CA ILE A 112 -12.20 -9.87 2.52
C ILE A 112 -11.91 -10.09 1.03
N GLY A 113 -12.95 -10.20 0.20
CA GLY A 113 -12.79 -10.35 -1.25
C GLY A 113 -12.08 -9.16 -1.90
N GLN A 114 -12.40 -7.94 -1.48
CA GLN A 114 -11.72 -6.73 -1.97
C GLN A 114 -10.24 -6.73 -1.57
N LEU A 115 -9.93 -6.98 -0.30
CA LEU A 115 -8.54 -7.03 0.17
C LEU A 115 -7.74 -8.15 -0.50
N TYR A 116 -8.36 -9.30 -0.76
CA TYR A 116 -7.72 -10.40 -1.48
C TYR A 116 -7.46 -10.06 -2.94
N THR A 117 -8.35 -9.32 -3.59
CA THR A 117 -8.12 -8.80 -4.95
C THR A 117 -6.92 -7.87 -4.98
N VAL A 118 -6.77 -7.00 -3.97
CA VAL A 118 -5.60 -6.11 -3.84
C VAL A 118 -4.30 -6.90 -3.60
N LEU A 119 -4.36 -8.00 -2.83
CA LEU A 119 -3.22 -8.87 -2.58
C LEU A 119 -2.79 -9.64 -3.84
N THR A 120 -3.74 -10.02 -4.70
CA THR A 120 -3.53 -10.90 -5.86
C THR A 120 -3.52 -10.19 -7.20
N ASN A 121 -3.65 -8.86 -7.20
CA ASN A 121 -3.38 -7.99 -8.33
C ASN A 121 -2.07 -7.25 -8.06
N ASP A 122 -1.23 -7.08 -9.07
CA ASP A 122 0.09 -6.47 -8.96
C ASP A 122 0.10 -4.99 -9.40
N ARG A 123 -0.91 -4.53 -10.14
CA ARG A 123 -0.92 -3.24 -10.84
C ARG A 123 -1.31 -2.05 -9.97
N CYS A 124 -0.66 -0.93 -10.24
CA CYS A 124 -1.02 0.40 -9.76
C CYS A 124 -2.28 0.90 -10.48
N VAL A 125 -3.29 1.35 -9.74
CA VAL A 125 -4.55 1.87 -10.33
C VAL A 125 -4.38 3.20 -11.09
N CYS A 126 -3.25 3.90 -10.89
CA CYS A 126 -3.00 5.17 -11.54
C CYS A 126 -2.28 5.02 -12.89
N CYS A 127 -1.26 4.14 -12.97
CA CYS A 127 -0.34 4.04 -14.10
C CYS A 127 -0.04 2.62 -14.58
N GLU A 128 -0.68 1.60 -14.01
CA GLU A 128 -0.55 0.17 -14.40
C GLU A 128 0.84 -0.46 -14.21
N ALA A 129 1.86 0.30 -13.77
CA ALA A 129 3.12 -0.25 -13.27
C ALA A 129 2.90 -1.08 -12.00
N PHE A 130 3.91 -1.82 -11.54
CA PHE A 130 3.82 -2.55 -10.27
C PHE A 130 3.52 -1.59 -9.10
N GLY A 131 2.53 -1.94 -8.28
CA GLY A 131 2.02 -1.12 -7.17
C GLY A 131 2.35 -1.69 -5.79
N PRO A 132 3.58 -1.53 -5.26
CA PRO A 132 4.02 -2.11 -3.98
C PRO A 132 3.28 -1.57 -2.73
N TYR A 133 2.42 -0.57 -2.88
CA TYR A 133 1.75 0.09 -1.75
C TYR A 133 0.24 0.03 -1.86
N LEU A 134 -0.41 -0.11 -0.71
CA LEU A 134 -1.86 -0.02 -0.55
C LEU A 134 -2.24 1.37 -0.04
N SER A 135 -3.14 2.04 -0.75
CA SER A 135 -3.87 3.20 -0.23
C SER A 135 -4.94 2.75 0.75
N LEU A 136 -4.83 3.14 2.01
CA LEU A 136 -5.76 2.76 3.07
C LEU A 136 -7.15 3.41 2.88
N ILE A 137 -7.26 4.52 2.15
CA ILE A 137 -8.52 5.26 1.95
C ILE A 137 -9.36 4.67 0.79
N THR A 138 -8.69 4.12 -0.21
CA THR A 138 -9.37 3.56 -1.39
C THR A 138 -9.36 2.04 -1.43
N SER A 139 -8.45 1.39 -0.69
CA SER A 139 -8.18 -0.04 -0.77
C SER A 139 -7.82 -0.45 -2.20
N GLU A 140 -6.84 0.28 -2.76
CA GLU A 140 -6.31 0.09 -4.10
C GLU A 140 -4.77 0.16 -4.06
N ARG A 141 -4.13 -0.53 -5.00
CA ARG A 141 -2.68 -0.53 -5.16
C ARG A 141 -2.18 0.73 -5.87
N CYS A 142 -1.02 1.21 -5.45
CA CYS A 142 -0.32 2.33 -6.05
C CYS A 142 1.20 2.16 -5.99
N CYS A 143 1.91 2.74 -6.95
CA CYS A 143 3.36 2.88 -6.90
C CYS A 143 3.76 4.14 -6.11
N PHE A 144 5.05 4.25 -5.76
CA PHE A 144 5.54 5.35 -4.92
C PHE A 144 5.24 6.72 -5.54
N SER A 145 5.50 6.89 -6.83
CA SER A 145 5.23 8.17 -7.52
C SER A 145 3.75 8.54 -7.56
N CYS A 146 2.84 7.55 -7.54
CA CYS A 146 1.41 7.77 -7.60
C CYS A 146 0.75 7.97 -6.22
N LEU A 147 1.51 7.93 -5.12
CA LEU A 147 0.99 8.29 -3.78
C LEU A 147 0.40 9.71 -3.76
N HIS A 148 0.95 10.61 -4.56
CA HIS A 148 0.51 12.00 -4.67
C HIS A 148 -0.47 12.25 -5.81
N ASP A 149 -0.91 11.20 -6.50
CA ASP A 149 -1.86 11.34 -7.61
C ASP A 149 -3.21 11.88 -7.11
N SER A 150 -3.84 12.72 -7.93
CA SER A 150 -5.16 13.28 -7.66
C SER A 150 -6.23 12.23 -7.37
N LYS A 151 -6.14 11.03 -7.94
CA LYS A 151 -7.05 9.90 -7.69
C LYS A 151 -7.02 9.44 -6.23
N MET A 152 -5.85 9.56 -5.59
CA MET A 152 -5.57 9.09 -4.23
C MET A 152 -5.47 10.21 -3.20
N ALA A 153 -5.58 11.46 -3.64
CA ALA A 153 -5.31 12.63 -2.82
C ALA A 153 -6.08 12.60 -1.48
N PRO A 154 -5.36 12.53 -0.34
CA PRO A 154 -5.97 12.58 0.97
C PRO A 154 -6.17 14.02 1.45
N THR A 155 -7.18 14.23 2.28
CA THR A 155 -7.33 15.47 3.04
C THR A 155 -7.90 15.19 4.44
N THR A 156 -7.70 16.12 5.37
CA THR A 156 -8.28 15.95 6.70
C THR A 156 -9.80 16.06 6.64
N LEU A 157 -10.49 15.32 7.50
CA LEU A 157 -11.95 15.35 7.60
C LEU A 157 -12.48 16.77 7.86
N SER A 158 -11.77 17.57 8.66
CA SER A 158 -12.10 18.98 8.90
C SER A 158 -11.97 19.83 7.64
N THR A 159 -10.89 19.65 6.87
CA THR A 159 -10.69 20.40 5.62
C THR A 159 -11.73 20.01 4.58
N ALA A 160 -12.02 18.71 4.41
CA ALA A 160 -13.09 18.26 3.52
C ALA A 160 -14.45 18.84 3.90
N ALA A 161 -14.79 18.85 5.20
CA ALA A 161 -16.04 19.41 5.70
C ALA A 161 -16.20 20.89 5.32
N SER A 162 -15.16 21.70 5.58
CA SER A 162 -15.18 23.14 5.26
C SER A 162 -15.20 23.40 3.76
N THR A 163 -14.43 22.64 2.98
CA THR A 163 -14.27 22.87 1.54
C THR A 163 -15.50 22.45 0.74
N PHE A 164 -16.20 21.39 1.16
CA PHE A 164 -17.35 20.85 0.43
C PHE A 164 -18.70 21.12 1.10
N GLY A 165 -18.73 21.78 2.26
CA GLY A 165 -19.98 22.04 3.00
C GLY A 165 -20.64 20.76 3.52
N LEU A 166 -19.85 19.75 3.88
CA LEU A 166 -20.31 18.45 4.35
C LEU A 166 -20.24 18.33 5.87
N SER A 167 -21.20 17.63 6.48
CA SER A 167 -21.13 17.28 7.89
C SER A 167 -20.10 16.18 8.13
N LYS A 168 -19.29 16.30 9.20
CA LYS A 168 -18.31 15.28 9.58
C LYS A 168 -18.97 13.92 9.83
N ASN A 169 -20.10 13.90 10.53
CA ASN A 169 -20.85 12.68 10.85
C ASN A 169 -21.42 12.02 9.59
N GLU A 170 -21.81 12.83 8.59
CA GLU A 170 -22.30 12.32 7.31
C GLU A 170 -21.17 11.62 6.55
N MET A 171 -19.99 12.25 6.48
CA MET A 171 -18.82 11.65 5.84
C MET A 171 -18.39 10.36 6.54
N GLU A 172 -18.31 10.35 7.88
CA GLU A 172 -17.92 9.17 8.66
C GLU A 172 -18.83 7.95 8.43
N LYS A 173 -20.10 8.17 8.07
CA LYS A 173 -21.05 7.08 7.77
C LYS A 173 -21.03 6.61 6.31
N ARG A 174 -20.64 7.49 5.38
CA ARG A 174 -20.83 7.26 3.94
C ARG A 174 -19.56 6.97 3.18
N ILE A 175 -18.40 7.40 3.68
CA ILE A 175 -17.11 7.20 3.01
C ILE A 175 -16.06 6.68 4.00
N PRO A 176 -15.04 5.93 3.53
CA PRO A 176 -13.93 5.51 4.37
C PRO A 176 -13.21 6.68 5.05
N VAL A 177 -13.01 6.56 6.36
CA VAL A 177 -12.25 7.53 7.17
C VAL A 177 -11.10 6.81 7.85
N VAL A 178 -9.89 7.22 7.51
CA VAL A 178 -8.66 6.64 8.08
C VAL A 178 -8.28 7.45 9.31
N THR A 179 -8.10 6.77 10.45
CA THR A 179 -7.48 7.39 11.62
C THR A 179 -5.98 7.15 11.57
N THR A 180 -5.19 8.19 11.36
CA THR A 180 -3.73 8.03 11.23
C THR A 180 -3.10 7.53 12.53
N VAL A 181 -1.92 6.92 12.40
CA VAL A 181 -1.11 6.46 13.53
C VAL A 181 0.00 7.50 13.79
N PRO A 182 0.44 7.74 15.04
CA PRO A 182 1.65 8.50 15.30
C PRO A 182 2.89 7.77 14.77
N GLY A 183 3.87 8.49 14.22
CA GLY A 183 5.07 7.87 13.66
C GLY A 183 5.96 8.83 12.88
N ILE A 184 6.99 8.26 12.26
CA ILE A 184 7.91 8.96 11.35
C ILE A 184 7.47 8.63 9.94
N TYR A 185 7.23 9.65 9.12
CA TYR A 185 6.71 9.54 7.77
C TYR A 185 7.62 10.24 6.77
N THR A 186 7.38 10.05 5.47
CA THR A 186 8.14 10.65 4.35
C THR A 186 9.61 10.23 4.30
N ILE A 187 10.25 10.36 3.14
CA ILE A 187 11.69 10.11 3.00
C ILE A 187 12.52 11.06 3.89
N LYS A 188 12.01 12.28 4.13
CA LYS A 188 12.64 13.28 5.01
C LYS A 188 12.45 13.02 6.50
N ARG A 189 11.85 11.89 6.89
CA ARG A 189 11.62 11.48 8.29
C ARG A 189 10.85 12.52 9.12
N THR A 190 9.75 13.02 8.56
CA THR A 190 8.81 13.93 9.23
C THR A 190 8.08 13.23 10.38
N GLU A 191 8.32 13.66 11.62
CA GLU A 191 7.62 13.13 12.79
C GLU A 191 6.19 13.67 12.90
N ARG A 192 5.22 12.79 13.14
CA ARG A 192 3.81 13.13 13.39
C ARG A 192 3.31 12.44 14.65
N ARG A 193 3.03 13.22 15.69
CA ARG A 193 2.53 12.71 16.98
C ARG A 193 1.01 12.67 17.07
N ARG A 194 0.32 13.56 16.35
CA ARG A 194 -1.13 13.71 16.41
C ARG A 194 -1.82 12.73 15.46
N ARG A 195 -2.88 12.08 15.96
CA ARG A 195 -3.82 11.31 15.12
C ARG A 195 -4.77 12.26 14.39
N LEU A 196 -4.95 12.02 13.10
CA LEU A 196 -5.83 12.77 12.22
C LEU A 196 -6.90 11.83 11.65
N LYS A 197 -8.11 12.35 11.44
CA LYS A 197 -9.11 11.67 10.60
C LYS A 197 -8.94 12.17 9.18
N VAL A 198 -8.73 11.27 8.23
CA VAL A 198 -8.37 11.56 6.85
C VAL A 198 -9.34 10.87 5.90
N VAL A 199 -9.73 11.56 4.83
CA VAL A 199 -10.66 11.09 3.80
C VAL A 199 -10.10 11.34 2.40
N SER A 200 -10.65 10.66 1.41
CA SER A 200 -10.30 10.88 0.00
C SER A 200 -10.99 12.14 -0.51
N VAL A 201 -10.23 13.03 -1.15
CA VAL A 201 -10.77 14.21 -1.82
C VAL A 201 -11.81 13.80 -2.87
N ARG A 202 -11.51 12.77 -3.67
CA ARG A 202 -12.41 12.24 -4.71
C ARG A 202 -13.73 11.72 -4.12
N LYS A 203 -13.69 10.93 -3.04
CA LYS A 203 -14.91 10.40 -2.40
C LYS A 203 -15.72 11.50 -1.72
N ALA A 204 -15.07 12.46 -1.07
CA ALA A 204 -15.74 13.61 -0.45
C ALA A 204 -16.39 14.52 -1.50
N LEU A 205 -15.72 14.77 -2.63
CA LEU A 205 -16.29 15.50 -3.76
C LEU A 205 -17.52 14.79 -4.32
N ALA A 206 -17.44 13.48 -4.58
CA ALA A 206 -18.57 12.70 -5.09
C ALA A 206 -19.79 12.78 -4.16
N LEU A 207 -19.55 12.68 -2.83
CA LEU A 207 -20.60 12.84 -1.83
C LEU A 207 -21.23 14.25 -1.84
N ALA A 208 -20.41 15.29 -2.00
CA ALA A 208 -20.89 16.67 -2.08
C ALA A 208 -21.76 16.91 -3.32
N LEU A 209 -21.34 16.37 -4.47
CA LEU A 209 -22.10 16.43 -5.72
C LEU A 209 -23.44 15.70 -5.59
N GLU A 210 -23.44 14.48 -5.03
CA GLU A 210 -24.68 13.72 -4.79
C GLU A 210 -25.66 14.48 -3.88
N LYS A 211 -25.15 15.11 -2.81
CA LYS A 211 -25.99 15.90 -1.92
C LYS A 211 -26.62 17.11 -2.61
N ARG A 212 -25.87 17.80 -3.48
CA ARG A 212 -26.36 18.99 -4.20
C ARG A 212 -27.34 18.66 -5.31
N THR A 213 -27.10 17.60 -6.08
CA THR A 213 -28.04 17.14 -7.12
C THR A 213 -29.43 16.82 -6.57
N LYS A 214 -29.52 16.38 -5.31
CA LYS A 214 -30.80 16.16 -4.60
C LYS A 214 -31.49 17.46 -4.17
N THR A 215 -30.76 18.56 -4.02
CA THR A 215 -31.29 19.83 -3.49
C THR A 215 -31.58 20.85 -4.59
N GLN A 216 -30.75 20.98 -5.64
CA GLN A 216 -30.95 21.89 -6.78
C GLN A 216 -30.23 21.38 -8.06
N PRO A 217 -30.89 21.28 -9.22
CA PRO A 217 -30.25 20.92 -10.49
C PRO A 217 -29.70 22.16 -11.21
N GLY A 218 -28.44 22.55 -10.93
CA GLY A 218 -27.76 23.67 -11.60
C GLY A 218 -26.28 23.38 -11.89
N GLY A 219 -25.79 23.78 -13.09
CA GLY A 219 -24.48 23.40 -13.62
C GLY A 219 -23.26 24.19 -13.09
N GLU A 220 -23.43 25.43 -12.65
CA GLU A 220 -22.32 26.31 -12.22
C GLU A 220 -21.61 25.81 -10.95
N ASP A 221 -22.36 25.17 -10.05
CA ASP A 221 -21.88 24.63 -8.77
C ASP A 221 -20.88 23.48 -8.91
N HIS A 222 -20.99 22.69 -9.99
CA HIS A 222 -20.08 21.56 -10.25
C HIS A 222 -18.67 22.05 -10.54
N THR A 223 -18.53 23.19 -11.22
CA THR A 223 -17.24 23.79 -11.56
C THR A 223 -16.52 24.28 -10.30
N ILE A 224 -17.24 24.90 -9.37
CA ILE A 224 -16.69 25.41 -8.10
C ILE A 224 -16.19 24.26 -7.22
N LEU A 225 -16.99 23.20 -7.04
CA LEU A 225 -16.58 22.04 -6.24
C LEU A 225 -15.35 21.33 -6.83
N ASN A 226 -15.26 21.24 -8.16
CA ASN A 226 -14.08 20.69 -8.84
C ASN A 226 -12.84 21.57 -8.67
N GLN A 227 -12.99 22.90 -8.73
CA GLN A 227 -11.89 23.84 -8.44
C GLN A 227 -11.41 23.71 -6.99
N ASN A 228 -12.34 23.65 -6.04
CA ASN A 228 -12.06 23.43 -4.63
C ASN A 228 -11.33 22.10 -4.39
N ALA A 229 -11.73 21.03 -5.08
CA ALA A 229 -11.05 19.74 -5.01
C ALA A 229 -9.60 19.82 -5.56
N LYS A 230 -9.38 20.55 -6.65
CA LYS A 230 -8.03 20.81 -7.18
C LYS A 230 -7.16 21.59 -6.19
N ALA A 231 -7.73 22.55 -5.46
CA ALA A 231 -7.01 23.30 -4.43
C ALA A 231 -6.59 22.43 -3.23
N LEU A 232 -7.24 21.26 -3.02
CA LEU A 232 -6.86 20.29 -2.01
C LEU A 232 -5.78 19.31 -2.47
N LEU A 233 -5.34 19.37 -3.73
CA LEU A 233 -4.21 18.57 -4.20
C LEU A 233 -2.93 19.08 -3.54
N ARG A 234 -2.36 18.23 -2.71
CA ARG A 234 -1.24 18.57 -1.82
C ARG A 234 0.09 18.49 -2.56
N HIS A 235 1.06 19.27 -2.07
CA HIS A 235 2.43 19.24 -2.57
C HIS A 235 3.02 17.82 -2.43
N PRO A 236 3.94 17.39 -3.32
CA PRO A 236 4.69 16.14 -3.19
C PRO A 236 5.48 15.92 -1.88
N ASN A 237 5.52 16.91 -0.99
CA ASN A 237 6.19 16.84 0.30
C ASN A 237 5.19 16.71 1.46
N ASP A 238 3.89 16.67 1.18
CA ASP A 238 2.88 16.49 2.22
C ASP A 238 2.98 15.07 2.79
N PRO A 239 3.06 14.92 4.13
CA PRO A 239 3.12 13.61 4.77
C PRO A 239 1.81 12.83 4.73
N LEU A 240 0.67 13.46 4.44
CA LEU A 240 -0.63 12.78 4.52
C LEU A 240 -0.75 11.53 3.63
N PRO A 241 -0.34 11.54 2.34
CA PRO A 241 -0.29 10.34 1.51
C PRO A 241 0.49 9.18 2.13
N PHE A 242 1.60 9.49 2.81
CA PHE A 242 2.42 8.50 3.50
C PHE A 242 1.72 7.93 4.75
N MET A 243 1.00 8.79 5.47
CA MET A 243 0.24 8.43 6.68
C MET A 243 -1.02 7.58 6.38
N VAL A 244 -1.42 7.48 5.12
CA VAL A 244 -2.60 6.72 4.68
C VAL A 244 -2.26 5.66 3.65
N SER A 245 -0.99 5.29 3.54
CA SER A 245 -0.54 4.20 2.68
C SER A 245 0.34 3.23 3.45
N THR A 246 0.41 1.98 3.01
CA THR A 246 1.22 0.94 3.65
C THR A 246 1.80 -0.03 2.63
N PRO A 247 3.01 -0.60 2.84
CA PRO A 247 3.54 -1.65 1.98
C PRO A 247 2.65 -2.88 1.96
N ILE A 248 2.46 -3.46 0.77
CA ILE A 248 1.71 -4.69 0.58
C ILE A 248 2.43 -5.59 -0.44
N PRO A 249 2.68 -6.87 -0.14
CA PRO A 249 3.23 -7.78 -1.14
C PRO A 249 2.18 -8.09 -2.21
N TYR A 250 2.65 -8.52 -3.38
CA TYR A 250 1.81 -9.18 -4.38
C TYR A 250 1.90 -10.69 -4.16
N LEU A 251 0.77 -11.37 -4.12
CA LEU A 251 0.69 -12.83 -4.07
C LEU A 251 0.35 -13.36 -5.45
N ASN A 252 1.29 -14.08 -6.06
CA ASN A 252 1.01 -14.87 -7.23
C ASN A 252 0.31 -16.17 -6.80
N THR A 253 -0.97 -16.28 -7.13
CA THR A 253 -1.82 -17.42 -6.72
C THR A 253 -1.44 -18.72 -7.42
N ARG A 254 -0.75 -18.68 -8.57
CA ARG A 254 -0.38 -19.87 -9.35
C ARG A 254 0.77 -20.63 -8.69
N ASN A 255 1.79 -19.91 -8.23
CA ASN A 255 3.01 -20.49 -7.65
C ASN A 255 3.13 -20.29 -6.13
N ARG A 256 2.13 -19.64 -5.50
CA ARG A 256 2.11 -19.34 -4.05
C ARG A 256 3.29 -18.46 -3.60
N HIS A 257 3.87 -17.69 -4.51
CA HIS A 257 5.01 -16.83 -4.24
C HIS A 257 4.57 -15.38 -3.98
N THR A 258 5.27 -14.69 -3.09
CA THR A 258 5.02 -13.28 -2.78
C THR A 258 6.18 -12.40 -3.19
N GLU A 259 5.87 -11.30 -3.87
CA GLU A 259 6.85 -10.31 -4.32
C GLU A 259 6.53 -8.94 -3.75
N SER A 260 7.51 -8.29 -3.13
CA SER A 260 7.41 -6.89 -2.65
C SER A 260 7.85 -5.87 -3.69
N GLY A 261 8.36 -6.33 -4.83
CA GLY A 261 8.96 -5.52 -5.87
C GLY A 261 10.45 -5.27 -5.64
N VAL A 262 11.14 -5.00 -6.74
CA VAL A 262 12.57 -4.67 -6.77
C VAL A 262 12.81 -3.37 -7.53
N TRP A 263 13.85 -2.64 -7.14
CA TRP A 263 14.27 -1.40 -7.78
C TRP A 263 15.64 -1.57 -8.44
N CYS A 264 15.90 -0.78 -9.48
CA CYS A 264 17.11 -0.89 -10.28
C CYS A 264 18.26 -0.06 -9.70
N ARG A 265 19.37 -0.71 -9.32
CA ARG A 265 20.60 -0.01 -8.89
C ARG A 265 21.23 0.81 -10.02
N GLY A 266 21.08 0.36 -11.27
CA GLY A 266 21.55 1.11 -12.45
C GLY A 266 20.84 2.45 -12.59
N CYS A 267 19.50 2.46 -12.50
CA CYS A 267 18.71 3.70 -12.53
C CYS A 267 19.04 4.62 -11.35
N GLU A 268 19.23 4.06 -10.16
CA GLU A 268 19.68 4.81 -8.97
C GLU A 268 21.05 5.46 -9.20
N LEU A 269 22.02 4.72 -9.74
CA LEU A 269 23.36 5.23 -10.06
C LEU A 269 23.30 6.38 -11.09
N VAL A 270 22.51 6.21 -12.15
CA VAL A 270 22.33 7.25 -13.18
C VAL A 270 21.73 8.51 -12.56
N TRP A 271 20.74 8.38 -11.68
CA TRP A 271 20.16 9.51 -10.97
C TRP A 271 21.20 10.25 -10.11
N TYR A 272 22.00 9.53 -9.33
CA TYR A 272 23.07 10.14 -8.52
C TYR A 272 24.10 10.90 -9.38
N ARG A 273 24.50 10.34 -10.53
CA ARG A 273 25.43 11.00 -11.47
C ARG A 273 24.81 12.23 -12.15
N SER A 274 23.54 12.13 -12.54
CA SER A 274 22.82 13.13 -13.32
C SER A 274 22.23 14.26 -12.50
N SER A 275 22.15 14.12 -11.16
CA SER A 275 21.72 15.19 -10.24
C SER A 275 22.60 16.45 -10.29
N SER A 276 23.65 16.45 -11.11
CA SER A 276 24.46 17.61 -11.47
C SER A 276 23.99 18.35 -12.74
N HIS A 277 23.24 17.75 -13.68
CA HIS A 277 22.90 18.41 -14.96
C HIS A 277 21.62 17.90 -15.67
N ARG A 278 20.69 18.86 -15.91
CA ARG A 278 20.03 19.15 -17.21
C ARG A 278 18.81 18.33 -17.72
N TRP A 279 18.18 17.43 -16.95
CA TRP A 279 16.83 16.87 -17.28
C TRP A 279 15.76 17.32 -16.27
N SER A 280 14.48 17.33 -16.67
CA SER A 280 13.38 17.65 -15.74
C SER A 280 13.38 16.65 -14.58
N SER A 281 13.66 17.12 -13.36
CA SER A 281 13.76 16.30 -12.13
C SER A 281 12.63 15.26 -11.98
N ASP A 282 11.43 15.57 -12.48
CA ASP A 282 10.23 14.75 -12.33
C ASP A 282 10.22 13.44 -13.15
N CYS A 283 10.81 13.41 -14.37
CA CYS A 283 10.80 12.20 -15.19
C CYS A 283 11.77 11.14 -14.64
N PHE A 284 12.95 11.56 -14.20
CA PHE A 284 13.92 10.68 -13.54
C PHE A 284 13.43 10.19 -12.18
N LYS A 285 12.73 11.03 -11.43
CA LYS A 285 12.12 10.64 -10.15
C LYS A 285 11.13 9.49 -10.35
N ARG A 286 10.30 9.53 -11.40
CA ARG A 286 9.39 8.42 -11.73
C ARG A 286 10.12 7.12 -12.05
N VAL A 287 11.23 7.18 -12.80
CA VAL A 287 12.04 6.00 -13.13
C VAL A 287 12.71 5.42 -11.87
N LEU A 288 13.23 6.27 -10.99
CA LEU A 288 13.82 5.87 -9.71
C LEU A 288 12.78 5.20 -8.79
N ASP A 289 11.58 5.76 -8.75
CA ASP A 289 10.48 5.29 -7.92
C ASP A 289 9.80 4.03 -8.49
N THR A 290 10.14 3.62 -9.72
CA THR A 290 9.52 2.47 -10.38
C THR A 290 10.02 1.18 -9.75
N ALA A 291 9.09 0.47 -9.10
CA ALA A 291 9.28 -0.89 -8.66
C ALA A 291 8.91 -1.85 -9.80
N TYR A 292 9.56 -3.00 -9.84
CA TYR A 292 9.31 -4.06 -10.81
C TYR A 292 9.02 -5.37 -10.09
N LEU A 293 8.19 -6.24 -10.66
CA LEU A 293 8.26 -7.67 -10.34
C LEU A 293 9.60 -8.24 -10.83
N GLU A 294 10.04 -9.37 -10.29
CA GLU A 294 11.33 -9.96 -10.68
C GLU A 294 11.38 -10.25 -12.19
N GLU A 295 10.31 -10.81 -12.75
CA GLU A 295 10.21 -11.10 -14.20
C GLU A 295 10.17 -9.82 -15.06
N GLU A 296 9.51 -8.77 -14.58
CA GLU A 296 9.45 -7.47 -15.27
C GLU A 296 10.80 -6.78 -15.24
N TYR A 297 11.53 -6.89 -14.13
CA TYR A 297 12.86 -6.33 -13.99
C TYR A 297 13.83 -6.93 -14.99
N LEU A 298 13.76 -8.24 -15.26
CA LEU A 298 14.66 -8.88 -16.22
C LEU A 298 14.53 -8.28 -17.62
N ARG A 299 13.32 -7.87 -18.03
CA ARG A 299 13.11 -7.13 -19.29
C ARG A 299 13.71 -5.72 -19.22
N HIS A 300 13.49 -5.02 -18.11
CA HIS A 300 14.11 -3.71 -17.87
C HIS A 300 15.66 -3.79 -17.90
N PHE A 301 16.24 -4.87 -17.38
CA PHE A 301 17.69 -5.07 -17.35
C PHE A 301 18.32 -5.09 -18.74
N GLU A 302 17.64 -5.67 -19.73
CA GLU A 302 18.11 -5.72 -21.12
C GLU A 302 18.29 -4.30 -21.70
N GLU A 303 17.40 -3.39 -21.34
CA GLU A 303 17.39 -2.00 -21.78
C GLU A 303 18.28 -1.08 -20.91
N CYS A 304 18.50 -1.42 -19.64
CA CYS A 304 19.24 -0.57 -18.70
C CYS A 304 20.77 -0.74 -18.83
N GLU A 305 21.41 0.15 -19.60
CA GLU A 305 22.87 0.18 -19.76
C GLU A 305 23.63 0.20 -18.43
N ALA A 306 23.25 1.09 -17.51
CA ALA A 306 23.90 1.20 -16.20
C ALA A 306 23.77 -0.08 -15.35
N ALA A 307 22.64 -0.80 -15.42
CA ALA A 307 22.51 -2.07 -14.72
C ALA A 307 23.41 -3.15 -15.33
N ARG A 308 23.53 -3.18 -16.67
CA ARG A 308 24.43 -4.08 -17.40
C ARG A 308 25.89 -3.81 -17.08
N GLU A 309 26.29 -2.54 -16.95
CA GLU A 309 27.63 -2.16 -16.49
C GLU A 309 27.93 -2.70 -15.08
N ILE A 310 27.01 -2.50 -14.13
CA ILE A 310 27.15 -3.01 -12.76
C ILE A 310 27.30 -4.54 -12.77
N TRP A 311 26.48 -5.24 -13.56
CA TRP A 311 26.58 -6.69 -13.69
C TRP A 311 27.91 -7.13 -14.31
N GLY A 312 28.35 -6.46 -15.39
CA GLY A 312 29.62 -6.76 -16.05
C GLY A 312 30.84 -6.54 -15.14
N LEU A 313 30.79 -5.53 -14.26
CA LEU A 313 31.81 -5.33 -13.23
C LEU A 313 31.81 -6.47 -12.21
N PHE A 314 30.63 -6.91 -11.76
CA PHE A 314 30.51 -8.05 -10.84
C PHE A 314 31.06 -9.35 -11.43
N VAL A 315 30.76 -9.65 -12.70
CA VAL A 315 31.26 -10.86 -13.37
C VAL A 315 32.78 -10.84 -13.52
N ARG A 316 33.38 -9.68 -13.84
CA ARG A 316 34.84 -9.57 -14.05
C ARG A 316 35.65 -9.53 -12.76
N GLU A 317 35.17 -8.82 -11.75
CA GLU A 317 35.95 -8.52 -10.54
C GLU A 317 35.48 -9.26 -9.29
N GLY A 318 34.35 -9.98 -9.35
CA GLY A 318 33.73 -10.60 -8.17
C GLY A 318 33.24 -9.59 -7.12
N LYS A 319 33.21 -8.30 -7.46
CA LYS A 319 32.82 -7.22 -6.55
C LYS A 319 31.45 -6.67 -6.96
N GLY A 320 30.55 -6.44 -6.00
CA GLY A 320 29.28 -5.73 -6.23
C GLY A 320 29.49 -4.20 -6.30
N MET A 321 28.48 -3.38 -6.00
CA MET A 321 28.62 -1.89 -5.95
C MET A 321 29.71 -1.36 -4.99
N GLU A 322 30.36 -2.22 -4.22
CA GLU A 322 31.39 -1.93 -3.21
C GLU A 322 32.55 -1.06 -3.72
N HIS A 323 32.93 -1.18 -4.99
CA HIS A 323 34.01 -0.39 -5.61
C HIS A 323 33.51 0.89 -6.30
N LEU A 324 32.23 0.97 -6.67
CA LEU A 324 31.58 2.22 -7.11
C LEU A 324 31.35 3.18 -5.93
N HIS A 325 31.39 2.67 -4.68
CA HIS A 325 31.32 3.44 -3.44
C HIS A 325 32.64 4.10 -3.00
N ARG A 326 33.71 4.10 -3.81
CA ARG A 326 34.88 4.97 -3.53
C ARG A 326 34.57 6.48 -3.62
N GLY A 327 33.32 6.85 -3.90
CA GLY A 327 32.73 8.14 -3.55
C GLY A 327 31.51 7.98 -2.63
N ARG A 328 31.75 8.01 -1.32
CA ARG A 328 30.83 8.40 -0.21
C ARG A 328 29.35 8.03 -0.35
N HIS A 329 28.96 6.90 0.23
CA HIS A 329 27.58 6.65 0.66
C HIS A 329 27.60 6.27 2.15
N ARG A 330 27.53 7.29 3.02
CA ARG A 330 27.19 7.29 4.48
C ARG A 330 27.67 8.53 5.25
N GLU A 331 28.53 9.40 4.70
CA GLU A 331 28.97 10.63 5.38
C GLU A 331 28.02 11.84 5.28
N TRP A 332 26.93 11.76 4.51
CA TRP A 332 26.12 12.94 4.17
C TRP A 332 24.89 13.21 5.05
N ALA A 333 24.74 12.58 6.22
CA ALA A 333 23.66 12.91 7.16
C ALA A 333 24.08 13.15 8.62
N SER A 334 25.38 13.12 8.95
CA SER A 334 25.82 13.26 10.35
C SER A 334 27.12 14.06 10.57
N ARG A 335 27.55 14.89 9.61
CA ARG A 335 28.62 15.89 9.84
C ARG A 335 28.30 17.29 9.30
N ILE A 336 27.11 17.80 9.67
CA ILE A 336 26.84 19.25 9.68
C ILE A 336 26.26 19.61 11.05
N VAL A 337 27.10 19.45 12.08
CA VAL A 337 27.15 20.26 13.29
C VAL A 337 28.65 20.29 13.63
N GLU A 338 29.20 21.47 13.88
CA GLU A 338 30.63 21.80 14.04
C GLU A 338 31.45 21.99 12.75
N ARG A 339 31.25 23.14 12.10
CA ARG A 339 32.23 24.24 12.15
C ARG A 339 31.56 25.57 11.83
#